data_AF-A0A942IB76-F1
#
_entry.id   AF-A0A942IB76-F1
#
_cell.length_a   1.000
_cell.length_b   1.000
_cell.length_c   1.000
_cell.angle_alpha   90.00
_cell.angle_beta   90.00
_cell.angle_gamma   90.00
#
_symmetry.space_group_name_H-M   'P 1'
#
loop_
_entity.id
_entity.type
_entity.pdbx_description
1 polymer ?
#
loop_
_entity_poly.entity_id
_entity_poly.type
_entity_poly.pdbx_seq_one_letter_code
_entity_poly.pdbx_strand_id
1 'polypeptide(L)' 'MAHSQAANHKRYAKGQSFLIQVKFRQDNCWQGTIQWLEGQKSCSFRSLLEMLRLMDEALKATASPEDKQEMRCWETEP' A
#
# COMPACT_ATOMS: atom_id res chain seq x y z
N MET A 1 13.98 27.17 -20.71
CA MET A 1 13.83 25.75 -21.11
C MET A 1 13.25 25.02 -19.92
N ALA A 2 11.99 24.59 -20.02
CA ALA A 2 11.29 23.90 -18.93
C ALA A 2 11.82 22.47 -18.82
N HIS A 3 12.44 22.12 -17.70
CA HIS A 3 12.85 20.75 -17.42
C HIS A 3 11.60 19.91 -17.15
N SER A 4 11.22 19.14 -18.17
CA SER A 4 10.20 18.09 -18.12
C SER A 4 10.60 17.03 -17.08
N GLN A 5 9.81 16.92 -16.03
CA GLN A 5 9.94 15.91 -15.00
C GLN A 5 9.35 14.61 -15.55
N ALA A 6 10.20 13.60 -15.79
CA ALA A 6 9.77 12.29 -16.23
C ALA A 6 8.85 11.66 -15.16
N ALA A 7 7.55 11.66 -15.43
CA ALA A 7 6.57 11.00 -14.61
C ALA A 7 6.90 9.50 -14.55
N ASN A 8 7.40 9.07 -13.39
CA ASN A 8 7.65 7.69 -13.04
C ASN A 8 6.31 6.95 -13.01
N HIS A 9 5.89 6.44 -14.16
CA HIS A 9 4.69 5.62 -14.30
C HIS A 9 5.00 4.21 -13.79
N LYS A 10 5.18 4.09 -12.47
CA LYS A 10 5.10 2.81 -11.81
C LYS A 10 3.69 2.28 -12.03
N ARG A 11 3.56 1.21 -12.81
CA ARG A 11 2.29 0.50 -13.01
C ARG A 11 1.91 -0.14 -11.68
N TYR A 12 1.29 0.63 -10.79
CA TYR A 12 0.64 0.06 -9.62
C TYR A 12 -0.49 -0.83 -10.15
N ALA A 13 -0.48 -2.10 -9.74
CA ALA A 13 -1.55 -3.02 -10.06
C ALA A 13 -2.89 -2.38 -9.65
N LYS A 14 -3.84 -2.41 -10.57
CA LYS A 14 -5.17 -1.81 -10.40
C LYS A 14 -5.78 -2.38 -9.11
N GLY A 15 -6.22 -1.51 -8.19
CA GLY A 15 -6.82 -1.94 -6.92
C GLY A 15 -5.87 -2.03 -5.71
N GLN A 16 -4.56 -1.86 -5.86
CA GLN A 16 -3.58 -2.00 -4.75
C GLN A 16 -3.10 -0.66 -4.17
N SER A 17 -3.90 0.40 -4.30
CA SER A 17 -3.53 1.74 -3.85
C SER A 17 -4.11 2.06 -2.46
N PHE A 18 -3.21 2.40 -1.53
CA PHE A 18 -3.55 2.73 -0.15
C PHE A 18 -3.00 4.11 0.22
N LEU A 19 -3.83 4.93 0.87
CA LEU A 19 -3.40 6.15 1.53
C LEU A 19 -3.22 5.87 3.02
N ILE A 20 -2.01 6.09 3.54
CA ILE A 20 -1.69 5.86 4.95
C ILE A 20 -1.39 7.21 5.60
N GLN A 21 -2.18 7.55 6.61
CA GLN A 21 -1.98 8.72 7.45
C GLN A 21 -1.47 8.27 8.82
N VAL A 22 -0.18 8.47 9.07
CA VAL A 22 0.41 8.22 10.40
C VAL A 22 0.10 9.42 11.29
N LYS A 23 -0.66 9.19 12.37
CA LYS A 23 -1.07 10.22 13.32
C LYS A 23 -0.18 10.26 14.56
N PHE A 24 0.26 9.08 15.01
CA PHE A 24 1.08 8.96 16.20
C PHE A 24 2.19 7.93 16.00
N ARG A 25 3.31 8.18 16.65
CA ARG A 25 4.45 7.26 16.75
C ARG A 25 4.87 7.19 18.22
N GLN A 26 4.08 6.50 19.03
CA GLN A 26 4.38 6.18 20.42
C GLN A 26 4.69 4.68 20.54
N ASP A 27 5.53 4.32 21.50
CA ASP A 27 5.90 2.92 21.80
C ASP A 27 6.44 2.13 20.60
N ASN A 28 7.16 2.80 19.70
CA ASN A 28 7.66 2.24 18.44
C ASN A 28 6.58 1.67 17.50
N CYS A 29 5.30 1.92 17.77
CA CYS A 29 4.21 1.53 16.90
C CYS A 29 3.75 2.73 16.07
N TRP A 30 3.67 2.54 14.75
CA TRP A 30 2.94 3.47 13.89
C TRP A 30 1.45 3.28 14.16
N GLN A 31 0.77 4.39 14.42
CA GLN A 31 -0.68 4.44 14.60
C GLN A 31 -1.26 5.53 13.71
N GLY A 32 -2.47 5.28 13.21
CA GLY A 32 -3.04 6.18 12.23
C GLY A 32 -4.26 5.63 11.54
N THR A 33 -4.42 6.01 10.29
CA THR A 33 -5.56 5.64 9.47
C THR A 33 -5.07 5.18 8.10
N ILE A 34 -5.60 4.06 7.63
CA ILE A 34 -5.36 3.54 6.29
C ILE A 34 -6.67 3.65 5.51
N GLN A 35 -6.59 4.21 4.31
CA GLN A 35 -7.69 4.30 3.37
C GLN A 35 -7.34 3.52 2.11
N TRP A 36 -8.19 2.56 1.78
CA TRP A 36 -8.14 1.84 0.52
C TRP A 36 -8.91 2.64 -0.53
N LEU A 37 -8.21 3.09 -1.57
CA LEU A 37 -8.76 4.05 -2.54
C LEU A 37 -9.80 3.43 -3.46
N GLU A 38 -9.61 2.15 -3.82
CA GLU A 38 -10.50 1.45 -4.75
C GLU A 38 -11.83 1.07 -4.07
N GLY A 39 -11.76 0.54 -2.84
CA GLY A 39 -12.94 0.13 -2.08
C GLY A 39 -13.58 1.22 -1.22
N GLN A 40 -13.11 2.48 -1.34
CA GLN A 40 -13.61 3.64 -0.58
C GLN A 40 -13.72 3.37 0.93
N LYS A 41 -12.85 2.52 1.47
CA LYS A 41 -12.88 2.07 2.88
C LYS A 41 -11.75 2.73 3.65
N SER A 42 -12.06 3.29 4.82
CA SER A 42 -11.09 3.88 5.73
C SER A 42 -11.15 3.18 7.09
N CYS A 43 -10.00 2.82 7.64
CA CYS A 43 -9.88 2.09 8.90
C CYS A 43 -8.74 2.66 9.73
N SER A 44 -8.93 2.77 11.04
CA SER A 44 -7.84 3.09 11.96
C SER A 44 -6.98 1.85 12.21
N PHE A 45 -5.67 2.03 12.30
CA PHE A 45 -4.74 1.00 12.77
C PHE A 45 -4.00 1.51 14.01
N ARG A 46 -3.76 0.59 14.95
CA ARG A 46 -3.07 0.80 16.23
C ARG A 46 -1.69 0.14 16.26
N SER A 47 -1.33 -0.62 15.22
CA SER A 47 0.00 -1.20 15.06
C SER A 47 0.34 -1.45 13.58
N LEU A 48 1.63 -1.65 13.30
CA LEU A 48 2.10 -2.03 11.96
C LEU A 48 1.47 -3.34 11.48
N LEU A 49 1.33 -4.33 12.37
CA LEU A 49 0.76 -5.63 12.02
C LEU A 49 -0.73 -5.51 11.66
N GLU A 50 -1.48 -4.68 12.38
CA GLU A 50 -2.88 -4.41 12.07
C GLU A 50 -3.02 -3.70 10.71
N MET A 51 -2.13 -2.76 10.41
CA MET A 51 -2.06 -2.12 9.08
C MET A 51 -1.82 -3.14 7.97
N LEU A 52 -0.87 -4.07 8.16
CA LEU A 52 -0.58 -5.13 7.17
C LEU A 52 -1.76 -6.08 6.98
N ARG A 53 -2.47 -6.43 8.05
CA ARG A 53 -3.69 -7.26 7.95
C ARG A 53 -4.78 -6.55 7.15
N LEU A 54 -5.00 -5.26 7.36
CA LEU A 54 -5.97 -4.47 6.60
C LEU A 54 -5.62 -4.41 5.10
N MET A 55 -4.33 -4.34 4.76
CA MET A 55 -3.87 -4.43 3.37
C MET A 55 -4.12 -5.82 2.79
N ASP A 56 -3.78 -6.89 3.52
CA ASP A 56 -4.00 -8.27 3.10
C ASP A 56 -5.49 -8.58 2.86
N GLU A 57 -6.38 -8.11 3.74
CA GLU A 57 -7.83 -8.20 3.56
C GLU A 57 -8.31 -7.47 2.30
N ALA A 58 -7.82 -6.25 2.07
CA ALA A 58 -8.18 -5.49 0.88
C ALA A 58 -7.68 -6.15 -0.40
N LEU A 59 -6.45 -6.68 -0.38
CA LEU A 59 -5.86 -7.41 -1.52
C LEU A 59 -6.65 -8.68 -1.85
N LYS A 60 -7.04 -9.46 -0.83
CA LYS A 60 -7.90 -10.64 -0.99
C LYS A 60 -9.28 -10.27 -1.54
N ALA A 61 -9.82 -9.11 -1.19
CA ALA A 61 -11.09 -8.63 -1.74
C ALA A 61 -10.99 -8.24 -3.22
N THR A 62 -9.80 -7.87 -3.70
CA THR A 62 -9.55 -7.48 -5.10
C THR A 62 -8.94 -8.56 -5.97
N ALA A 63 -8.43 -9.63 -5.38
CA ALA A 63 -7.68 -10.65 -6.11
C ALA A 63 -8.61 -11.36 -7.11
N SER A 64 -8.44 -11.05 -8.40
CA SER A 64 -8.85 -11.96 -9.46
C SER A 64 -7.90 -13.17 -9.43
N PRO A 65 -8.35 -14.41 -9.66
CA PRO A 65 -7.48 -15.61 -9.65
C PRO A 65 -6.28 -15.55 -10.62
N GLU A 66 -6.21 -14.55 -11.49
CA GLU A 66 -5.13 -14.31 -12.44
C GLU A 66 -4.01 -13.38 -11.93
N ASP A 67 -4.21 -12.67 -10.82
CA ASP A 67 -3.18 -11.81 -10.21
C ASP A 67 -2.19 -12.65 -9.38
N LYS A 68 -1.35 -13.40 -10.09
CA LYS A 68 -0.16 -14.02 -9.49
C LYS A 68 0.78 -12.90 -9.06
N GLN A 69 0.66 -12.53 -7.80
CA GLN A 69 1.57 -11.61 -7.11
C GLN A 69 2.98 -12.21 -7.18
N GLU A 70 3.75 -11.84 -8.21
CA GLU A 70 5.20 -12.01 -8.23
C GLU A 70 5.73 -11.20 -7.04
N MET A 71 5.99 -11.91 -5.93
CA MET A 71 6.69 -11.38 -4.77
C MET A 71 7.98 -10.77 -5.29
N ARG A 72 7.98 -9.44 -5.34
CA ARG A 72 9.08 -8.64 -5.86
C ARG A 72 10.31 -8.94 -5.01
N CYS A 73 11.15 -9.87 -5.46
CA CYS A 73 12.48 -10.07 -4.91
C CYS A 73 13.21 -8.74 -5.08
N TRP A 74 13.84 -8.27 -4.01
CA TRP A 74 14.81 -7.20 -4.17
C TRP A 74 15.90 -7.78 -5.07
N GLU A 75 15.94 -7.38 -6.35
CA GLU A 75 17.14 -7.59 -7.15
C GLU A 75 18.25 -6.84 -6.42
N THR A 76 19.04 -7.60 -5.67
CA THR A 76 20.42 -7.21 -5.37
C THR A 76 21.16 -7.33 -6.69
N GLU A 77 21.18 -6.24 -7.45
CA GLU A 77 22.22 -6.07 -8.46
C GLU A 77 23.56 -5.78 -7.77
N PRO A 78 24.67 -6.21 -8.40
CA PRO A 78 25.73 -7.03 -7.81
C PRO A 78 26.69 -6.31 -6.86
#